data_AF-A0A2D7BZP5-F1
#
_entry.id   AF-A0A2D7BZP5-F1
#
_cell.length_a   1.000
_cell.length_b   1.000
_cell.length_c   1.000
_cell.angle_alpha   90.00
_cell.angle_beta   90.00
_cell.angle_gamma   90.00
#
_symmetry.space_group_name_H-M   'P 1'
#
loop_
_entity.id
_entity.type
_entity.pdbx_description
1 polymer ?
#
loop_
_entity_poly.entity_id
_entity_poly.type
_entity_poly.pdbx_seq_one_letter_code
_entity_poly.pdbx_strand_id
1 'polypeptide(L)' 'MITFATQERIDVLTEKFEQLTEGMENWKMPIDTVIHTSELNDMRDACEWFTGSQLYVKEQVSNQLKYRVMAEGYYNAIGS' A
#
# COMPACT_ATOMS: atom_id res chain seq x y z
N MET A 1 -9.29 -19.70 -14.31
CA MET A 1 -8.64 -20.75 -13.49
C MET A 1 -7.55 -20.04 -12.70
N ILE A 2 -7.77 -19.81 -11.40
CA ILE A 2 -6.74 -19.24 -10.52
C ILE A 2 -5.80 -20.39 -10.16
N THR A 3 -4.49 -20.20 -10.33
CA THR A 3 -3.48 -21.22 -9.98
C THR A 3 -3.00 -21.02 -8.54
N PHE A 4 -2.44 -22.06 -7.91
CA PHE A 4 -1.90 -21.98 -6.54
C PHE A 4 -0.88 -20.84 -6.37
N ALA A 5 0.03 -20.68 -7.34
CA ALA A 5 1.00 -19.57 -7.35
C ALA A 5 0.34 -18.19 -7.44
N THR A 6 -0.81 -18.09 -8.09
CA THR A 6 -1.60 -16.85 -8.14
C THR A 6 -2.30 -16.58 -6.80
N GLN A 7 -2.78 -17.61 -6.12
CA GLN A 7 -3.42 -17.46 -4.82
C GLN A 7 -2.42 -16.99 -3.74
N GLU A 8 -1.26 -17.63 -3.64
CA GLU A 8 -0.20 -17.21 -2.69
C GLU A 8 0.20 -15.75 -2.91
N ARG A 9 0.30 -15.30 -4.16
CA ARG A 9 0.58 -13.89 -4.46
C ARG A 9 -0.54 -12.96 -3.99
N ILE A 10 -1.80 -13.33 -4.20
CA ILE A 10 -2.95 -12.53 -3.73
C ILE A 10 -2.96 -12.47 -2.20
N ASP A 11 -2.63 -13.56 -1.52
CA ASP A 11 -2.59 -13.61 -0.06
C ASP A 11 -1.52 -12.65 0.49
N VAL A 12 -0.31 -12.66 -0.10
CA VAL A 12 0.77 -11.72 0.26
C VAL A 12 0.35 -10.27 0.01
N LEU A 13 -0.25 -9.98 -1.15
CA LEU A 13 -0.72 -8.61 -1.46
C LEU A 13 -1.79 -8.16 -0.46
N THR A 14 -2.70 -9.06 -0.09
CA THR A 14 -3.77 -8.78 0.88
C THR A 14 -3.19 -8.45 2.24
N GLU A 15 -2.28 -9.27 2.75
CA GLU A 15 -1.61 -9.04 4.05
C GLU A 15 -0.91 -7.67 4.08
N LYS A 16 -0.16 -7.35 3.01
CA LYS A 16 0.57 -6.07 2.93
C LYS A 16 -0.35 -4.87 2.81
N PHE A 17 -1.49 -5.03 2.12
CA PHE A 17 -2.49 -3.97 2.03
C PHE A 17 -3.23 -3.74 3.35
N GLU A 18 -3.57 -4.82 4.07
CA GLU A 18 -4.15 -4.73 5.40
C GLU A 18 -3.21 -4.02 6.38
N GLN A 19 -1.91 -4.36 6.35
CA GLN A 19 -0.89 -3.66 7.14
C GLN A 19 -0.75 -2.18 6.74
N LEU A 20 -0.72 -1.87 5.43
CA LEU A 20 -0.62 -0.50 4.95
C LEU A 20 -1.80 0.37 5.39
N THR A 21 -2.99 -0.22 5.49
CA THR A 21 -4.25 0.47 5.78
C THR A 21 -4.72 0.28 7.22
N GLU A 22 -3.90 -0.33 8.07
CA GLU A 22 -4.22 -0.57 9.48
C GLU A 22 -4.54 0.74 10.20
N GLY A 23 -5.70 0.78 10.88
CA GLY A 23 -6.16 1.97 11.59
C GLY A 23 -6.75 3.08 10.72
N MET A 24 -6.86 2.90 9.40
CA MET A 24 -7.56 3.84 8.52
C MET A 24 -9.06 3.55 8.50
N GLU A 25 -9.89 4.56 8.75
CA GLU A 25 -11.35 4.44 8.64
C GLU A 25 -11.79 4.23 7.18
N ASN A 26 -11.07 4.81 6.22
CA ASN A 26 -11.41 4.74 4.80
C ASN A 26 -10.18 4.81 3.90
N TRP A 27 -9.60 3.65 3.59
CA TRP A 27 -8.46 3.52 2.67
C TRP A 27 -8.75 3.89 1.21
N LYS A 28 -10.02 4.12 0.86
CA LYS A 28 -10.39 4.55 -0.51
C LYS A 28 -10.11 6.04 -0.75
N MET A 29 -9.90 6.81 0.32
CA MET A 29 -9.36 8.17 0.30
C MET A 29 -7.83 8.15 0.19
N PRO A 30 -7.16 9.30 0.00
CA PRO A 30 -5.70 9.33 -0.01
C PRO A 30 -5.09 8.65 1.22
N ILE A 31 -4.13 7.78 0.95
CA ILE A 31 -3.33 7.07 1.95
C ILE A 31 -2.24 8.04 2.43
N ASP A 32 -2.09 8.20 3.74
CA ASP A 32 -0.98 8.91 4.37
C ASP A 32 -0.63 8.20 5.68
N THR A 33 0.49 7.46 5.68
CA THR A 33 0.91 6.64 6.83
C THR A 33 2.42 6.48 6.90
N VAL A 34 2.90 5.80 7.93
CA VAL A 34 4.31 5.52 8.18
C VAL A 34 4.56 4.02 8.14
N ILE A 35 5.53 3.61 7.33
CA ILE A 35 5.89 2.20 7.14
C ILE A 35 7.37 1.98 7.44
N HIS A 36 7.77 0.75 7.73
CA HIS A 36 9.19 0.41 7.80
C HIS A 36 9.82 0.41 6.40
N THR A 37 11.08 0.82 6.28
CA THR A 37 11.74 0.99 4.97
C THR A 37 11.88 -0.33 4.19
N SER A 38 11.93 -1.47 4.89
CA SER A 38 11.97 -2.81 4.26
C SER A 38 10.70 -3.17 3.51
N GLU A 39 9.56 -2.62 3.92
CA GLU A 39 8.24 -3.01 3.41
C GLU A 39 7.83 -2.22 2.16
N LEU A 40 8.61 -1.21 1.76
CA LEU A 40 8.20 -0.22 0.77
C LEU A 40 7.77 -0.82 -0.56
N ASN A 41 8.51 -1.79 -1.09
CA ASN A 41 8.21 -2.36 -2.40
C ASN A 41 6.99 -3.29 -2.34
N ASP A 42 6.88 -4.10 -1.29
CA ASP A 42 5.73 -4.99 -1.11
C ASP A 42 4.43 -4.19 -0.92
N MET A 43 4.49 -3.09 -0.16
CA MET A 43 3.35 -2.20 0.03
C MET A 43 3.01 -1.38 -1.22
N ARG A 44 3.99 -1.08 -2.09
CA ARG A 44 3.73 -0.48 -3.41
C ARG A 44 2.92 -1.40 -4.30
N ASP A 45 3.36 -2.65 -4.42
CA ASP A 45 2.67 -3.65 -5.22
C ASP A 45 1.24 -3.86 -4.71
N ALA A 46 1.08 -3.94 -3.39
CA ALA A 46 -0.23 -4.08 -2.76
C ALA A 46 -1.12 -2.84 -3.00
N CYS A 47 -0.59 -1.64 -2.81
CA CYS A 47 -1.31 -0.39 -3.05
C CYS A 47 -1.80 -0.32 -4.50
N GLU A 48 -0.91 -0.49 -5.48
CA GLU A 48 -1.26 -0.43 -6.90
C GLU A 48 -2.31 -1.49 -7.27
N TRP A 49 -2.19 -2.71 -6.73
CA TRP A 49 -3.15 -3.79 -6.99
C TRP A 49 -4.57 -3.46 -6.51
N PHE A 50 -4.72 -2.93 -5.29
CA PHE A 50 -6.04 -2.72 -4.68
C PHE A 50 -6.66 -1.36 -4.99
N THR A 51 -5.85 -0.33 -5.17
CA THR A 51 -6.35 1.04 -5.38
C THR A 51 -6.14 1.53 -6.81
N GLY A 52 -5.23 0.94 -7.57
CA GLY A 52 -4.77 1.48 -8.85
C GLY A 52 -3.87 2.71 -8.71
N SER A 53 -3.54 3.14 -7.48
CA SER A 53 -2.72 4.33 -7.22
C SER A 53 -1.30 3.95 -6.81
N GLN A 54 -0.30 4.68 -7.29
CA GLN A 54 1.09 4.47 -6.88
C GLN A 54 1.36 4.97 -5.46
N LEU A 55 2.03 4.15 -4.65
CA LEU A 55 2.54 4.52 -3.33
C LEU A 55 3.94 5.15 -3.46
N TYR A 56 4.09 6.39 -3.01
CA TYR A 56 5.34 7.13 -3.07
C TYR A 56 5.82 7.56 -1.68
N VAL A 57 7.14 7.71 -1.53
CA VAL A 57 7.75 8.21 -0.29
C VAL A 57 7.64 9.72 -0.27
N LYS A 58 7.03 10.27 0.77
CA LYS A 58 6.98 11.71 1.02
C LYS A 58 8.26 12.18 1.72
N GLU A 59 8.65 11.47 2.78
CA GLU A 59 9.83 11.81 3.57
C GLU A 59 10.35 10.61 4.36
N GLN A 60 11.64 10.66 4.71
CA GLN A 60 12.23 9.74 5.68
C GLN A 60 11.99 10.26 7.09
N VAL A 61 11.52 9.38 7.98
CA VAL A 61 11.35 9.73 9.40
C VAL A 61 12.74 9.81 10.03
N SER A 62 13.11 10.99 10.54
CA SER A 62 14.44 11.28 11.07
C SER A 62 14.86 10.24 12.12
N ASN A 63 16.08 9.72 11.98
CA ASN A 63 16.70 8.73 12.88
C ASN A 63 15.90 7.43 13.03
N GLN A 64 15.05 7.08 12.07
CA GLN A 64 14.29 5.82 12.06
C GLN A 64 14.40 5.14 10.69
N LEU A 65 14.30 3.80 10.69
CA LEU A 65 14.13 3.01 9.47
C LEU A 65 12.67 3.03 9.03
N LYS A 66 12.10 4.23 8.91
CA LYS A 66 10.70 4.42 8.50
C LYS A 66 10.56 5.50 7.43
N TYR A 67 9.61 5.28 6.53
CA TYR A 67 9.17 6.27 5.54
C TYR A 67 7.76 6.72 5.86
N ARG A 68 7.50 8.02 5.72
CA ARG A 68 6.14 8.50 5.51
C ARG A 68 5.82 8.33 4.03
N VAL A 69 4.73 7.64 3.73
CA VAL A 69 4.30 7.30 2.38
C VAL A 69 2.92 7.87 2.10
N MET A 70 2.66 8.17 0.83
CA MET A 70 1.37 8.66 0.36
C MET A 70 0.93 7.96 -0.92
N ALA A 71 -0.39 7.86 -1.10
CA ALA A 71 -1.02 7.46 -2.37
C ALA A 71 -2.36 8.18 -2.54
N GLU A 72 -2.80 8.37 -3.78
CA GLU A 72 -4.07 9.05 -4.09
C GLU A 72 -5.31 8.29 -3.60
N GLY A 73 -5.19 6.98 -3.39
CA GLY A 73 -6.30 6.13 -2.98
C GLY A 73 -7.20 5.71 -4.15
N TYR A 74 -8.14 4.79 -3.87
CA TYR A 74 -8.95 4.15 -4.89
C TYR A 74 -9.85 5.12 -5.67
N TYR A 75 -10.53 6.04 -4.99
CA TYR A 75 -11.49 6.92 -5.65
C TYR A 75 -10.84 7.94 -6.59
N ASN A 76 -9.63 8.39 -6.29
CA ASN A 76 -8.91 9.33 -7.13
C ASN A 76 -8.23 8.64 -8.33
N ALA A 77 -7.87 7.37 -8.21
CA ALA A 77 -7.21 6.62 -9.29
C ALA A 77 -8.17 5.93 -10.27
N ILE A 78 -9.34 5.48 -9.80
CA ILE A 78 -10.35 4.83 -10.66
C ILE A 78 -11.39 5.83 -11.17
N GLY A 79 -11.57 6.97 -10.49
CA GLY A 79 -12.46 8.04 -10.90
C GLY A 79 -11.88 9.01 -11.95
N SER A 80 -10.62 8.83 -12.38
CA SER A 80 -9.89 9.66 -13.35
C SER A 80 -9.87 9.09 -14.75
#